data_AF-A0A2D6QG29-F1
#
_entry.id   AF-A0A2D6QG29-F1
#
_cell.length_a   1.000
_cell.length_b   1.000
_cell.length_c   1.000
_cell.angle_alpha   90.00
_cell.angle_beta   90.00
_cell.angle_gamma   90.00
#
_symmetry.space_group_name_H-M   'P 1'
#
loop_
_entity.id
_entity.type
_entity.pdbx_description
1 polymer ?
#
loop_
_entity_poly.entity_id
_entity_poly.type
_entity_poly.pdbx_seq_one_letter_code
_entity_poly.pdbx_strand_id
1 'polypeptide(L)'
;SLDAGDFFGSALASLGDRNGDGLQELAVGAAHDDDSSSSSFSQRGAVYLLSLTGSGQVSAWSKISATSGGFGGTLNDGDGFGASLTGVGDVDGDGATDLVVGTPYSDWGGGQTGSLWTCLLDAAGTVTWQAELRGTDIGAQAGEALGAALAQAAGDWTGGLPGVLVGSPTGGDSDAGAIRVLALDGGGSVSESHLIDGANGGLSGPLAAGDGLGFGLAVAGDTDGDGMSELLAGAPGDDGAGNGRGAAWALELKRDSLGVGFCYADGTCPCGNAGTGAAGCANSAGTGGSIFTSGSASITTDDLMLSVSGLPTSKFGLIFMGDATIPALPMADGMRCVGGSLFRFGARLSDGSGVLTEGPGIVGWTWNNLGSAGHILAGDTWSFQCWYRDLKGPCGTGSNVSSALAITFVL
;
A
#
# COMPACT_ATOMS: atom_id res chain seq x y z
N SER A 1 -25.64 19.73 -3.55
CA SER A 1 -26.56 19.03 -2.63
C SER A 1 -26.71 17.61 -3.12
N LEU A 2 -27.17 16.68 -2.28
CA LEU A 2 -27.53 15.35 -2.75
C LEU A 2 -28.94 15.35 -3.33
N ASP A 3 -29.07 14.76 -4.51
CA ASP A 3 -30.30 14.59 -5.27
C ASP A 3 -30.63 13.10 -5.49
N ALA A 4 -31.84 12.82 -5.97
CA ALA A 4 -32.29 11.46 -6.22
C ALA A 4 -31.52 10.87 -7.42
N GLY A 5 -30.73 9.83 -7.17
CA GLY A 5 -29.92 9.17 -8.19
C GLY A 5 -28.41 9.38 -8.04
N ASP A 6 -27.97 10.19 -7.06
CA ASP A 6 -26.55 10.47 -6.83
C ASP A 6 -25.73 9.27 -6.32
N PHE A 7 -26.43 8.19 -5.96
CA PHE A 7 -25.83 6.97 -5.44
C PHE A 7 -24.92 7.22 -4.22
N PHE A 8 -25.34 8.13 -3.33
CA PHE A 8 -24.68 8.32 -2.04
C PHE A 8 -24.63 7.00 -1.26
N GLY A 9 -23.44 6.64 -0.80
CA GLY A 9 -23.17 5.33 -0.20
C GLY A 9 -22.69 4.28 -1.21
N SER A 10 -22.29 4.68 -2.41
CA SER A 10 -21.68 3.78 -3.42
C SER A 10 -20.39 3.13 -2.90
N ALA A 11 -19.62 3.86 -2.10
CA ALA A 11 -18.40 3.38 -1.48
C ALA A 11 -18.16 4.08 -0.13
N LEU A 12 -17.36 3.44 0.73
CA LEU A 12 -17.04 3.90 2.08
C LEU A 12 -15.55 3.69 2.38
N ALA A 13 -14.91 4.65 3.06
CA ALA A 13 -13.60 4.45 3.68
C ALA A 13 -13.49 5.20 5.00
N SER A 14 -12.79 4.61 5.95
CA SER A 14 -12.39 5.32 7.17
C SER A 14 -11.27 6.30 6.85
N LEU A 15 -11.33 7.49 7.46
CA LEU A 15 -10.30 8.52 7.38
C LEU A 15 -9.52 8.68 8.69
N GLY A 16 -9.78 7.83 9.69
CA GLY A 16 -9.28 8.01 11.05
C GLY A 16 -9.95 9.19 11.78
N ASP A 17 -9.46 9.53 12.96
CA ASP A 17 -9.89 10.71 13.74
C ASP A 17 -9.11 11.94 13.29
N ARG A 18 -9.61 12.60 12.25
CA ARG A 18 -9.04 13.79 11.63
C ARG A 18 -9.33 15.05 12.44
N ASN A 19 -10.45 15.10 13.14
CA ASN A 19 -10.88 16.30 13.86
C ASN A 19 -10.37 16.34 15.32
N GLY A 20 -9.87 15.22 15.84
CA GLY A 20 -9.30 15.07 17.17
C GLY A 20 -10.32 14.89 18.29
N ASP A 21 -11.55 14.47 17.97
CA ASP A 21 -12.63 14.23 18.95
C ASP A 21 -12.68 12.79 19.49
N GLY A 22 -11.77 11.93 19.03
CA GLY A 22 -11.68 10.53 19.39
C GLY A 22 -12.60 9.61 18.60
N LEU A 23 -13.27 10.10 17.55
CA LEU A 23 -14.15 9.33 16.67
C LEU A 23 -13.58 9.30 15.25
N GLN A 24 -13.87 8.22 14.52
CA GLN A 24 -13.43 8.11 13.13
C GLN A 24 -14.34 8.90 12.18
N GLU A 25 -13.73 9.65 11.28
CA GLU A 25 -14.37 10.21 10.09
C GLU A 25 -14.58 9.17 8.99
N LEU A 26 -15.56 9.44 8.13
CA LEU A 26 -15.97 8.57 7.03
C LEU A 26 -15.97 9.32 5.70
N ALA A 27 -15.29 8.79 4.69
CA ALA A 27 -15.49 9.16 3.30
C ALA A 27 -16.63 8.34 2.69
N VAL A 28 -17.54 9.00 1.97
CA VAL A 28 -18.71 8.38 1.33
C VAL A 28 -18.81 8.82 -0.12
N GLY A 29 -18.82 7.85 -1.02
CA GLY A 29 -18.99 8.09 -2.45
C GLY A 29 -20.43 8.47 -2.81
N ALA A 30 -20.59 9.37 -3.77
CA ALA A 30 -21.82 9.70 -4.45
C ALA A 30 -21.52 9.73 -5.95
N ALA A 31 -21.36 8.54 -6.53
CA ALA A 31 -20.79 8.34 -7.86
C ALA A 31 -21.50 9.11 -8.97
N HIS A 32 -22.78 9.44 -8.79
CA HIS A 32 -23.61 10.09 -9.80
C HIS A 32 -23.99 11.53 -9.43
N ASP A 33 -23.46 12.07 -8.33
CA ASP A 33 -23.68 13.47 -7.96
C ASP A 33 -23.18 14.39 -9.08
N ASP A 34 -24.04 15.32 -9.47
CA ASP A 34 -23.87 16.18 -10.64
C ASP A 34 -23.54 17.64 -10.28
N ASP A 35 -23.25 17.91 -9.01
CA ASP A 35 -23.08 19.25 -8.43
C ASP A 35 -24.32 20.16 -8.62
N SER A 36 -25.52 19.58 -8.53
CA SER A 36 -26.81 20.28 -8.74
C SER A 36 -26.91 20.96 -10.11
N SER A 37 -26.21 20.40 -11.10
CA SER A 37 -26.26 20.94 -12.45
C SER A 37 -27.59 20.59 -13.12
N SER A 38 -28.08 21.45 -14.01
CA SER A 38 -29.36 21.21 -14.69
C SER A 38 -29.29 20.16 -15.82
N SER A 39 -28.13 19.56 -16.07
CA SER A 39 -27.94 18.55 -17.11
C SER A 39 -27.97 17.15 -16.49
N SER A 40 -28.93 16.31 -16.88
CA SER A 40 -29.07 14.92 -16.40
C SER A 40 -27.88 13.99 -16.73
N PHE A 41 -26.82 14.50 -17.36
CA PHE A 41 -25.69 13.74 -17.89
C PHE A 41 -24.36 14.04 -17.20
N SER A 42 -24.31 14.99 -16.28
CA SER A 42 -23.07 15.44 -15.63
C SER A 42 -22.74 14.66 -14.36
N GLN A 43 -23.07 13.37 -14.37
CA GLN A 43 -22.82 12.33 -13.35
C GLN A 43 -21.30 12.09 -13.15
N ARG A 44 -20.59 13.18 -12.88
CA ARG A 44 -19.16 13.28 -12.68
C ARG A 44 -18.78 12.63 -11.36
N GLY A 45 -19.70 12.68 -10.38
CA GLY A 45 -19.56 12.08 -9.08
C GLY A 45 -18.93 13.01 -8.05
N ALA A 46 -19.02 12.59 -6.79
CA ALA A 46 -18.48 13.30 -5.64
C ALA A 46 -18.09 12.35 -4.51
N VAL A 47 -17.31 12.87 -3.57
CA VAL A 47 -17.03 12.24 -2.27
C VAL A 47 -17.42 13.20 -1.16
N TYR A 48 -18.13 12.69 -0.16
CA TYR A 48 -18.52 13.41 1.04
C TYR A 48 -17.67 12.93 2.22
N LEU A 49 -17.07 13.85 2.96
CA LEU A 49 -16.36 13.53 4.20
C LEU A 49 -17.30 13.86 5.35
N LEU A 50 -17.56 12.89 6.22
CA LEU A 50 -18.52 12.99 7.32
C LEU A 50 -17.79 12.86 8.66
N SER A 51 -18.04 13.83 9.55
CA SER A 51 -17.74 13.68 10.97
C SER A 51 -18.97 13.11 11.68
N LEU A 52 -18.74 12.15 12.57
CA LEU A 52 -19.80 11.44 13.26
C LEU A 52 -19.80 11.81 14.74
N THR A 53 -20.96 11.75 15.37
CA THR A 53 -21.09 11.76 16.83
C THR A 53 -20.89 10.35 17.39
N GLY A 54 -20.65 10.22 18.69
CA GLY A 54 -20.56 8.90 19.36
C GLY A 54 -21.84 8.05 19.27
N SER A 55 -22.93 8.61 18.76
CA SER A 55 -24.19 7.90 18.45
C SER A 55 -24.34 7.49 16.98
N GLY A 56 -23.32 7.75 16.15
CA GLY A 56 -23.32 7.45 14.70
C GLY A 56 -24.09 8.46 13.85
N GLN A 57 -24.55 9.59 14.42
CA GLN A 57 -25.19 10.67 13.65
C GLN A 57 -24.13 11.57 12.99
N VAL A 58 -24.39 12.07 11.78
CA VAL A 58 -23.52 13.05 11.11
C VAL A 58 -23.58 14.40 11.84
N SER A 59 -22.44 14.90 12.32
CA SER A 59 -22.31 16.19 13.00
C SER A 59 -21.88 17.32 12.04
N ALA A 60 -21.02 16.99 11.08
CA ALA A 60 -20.52 17.90 10.06
C ALA A 60 -20.19 17.11 8.79
N TRP A 61 -20.14 17.81 7.66
CA TRP A 61 -19.70 17.23 6.40
C TRP A 61 -19.03 18.26 5.49
N SER A 62 -18.15 17.78 4.61
CA SER A 62 -17.60 18.50 3.48
C SER A 62 -17.73 17.67 2.22
N LYS A 63 -17.50 18.29 1.04
CA LYS A 63 -17.65 17.66 -0.27
C LYS A 63 -16.43 17.92 -1.13
N ILE A 64 -15.93 16.86 -1.76
CA ILE A 64 -14.94 16.86 -2.82
C ILE A 64 -15.66 16.52 -4.13
N SER A 65 -15.58 17.40 -5.12
CA SER A 65 -16.17 17.20 -6.45
C SER A 65 -15.45 18.07 -7.48
N ALA A 66 -15.89 18.04 -8.73
CA ALA A 66 -15.37 18.91 -9.79
C ALA A 66 -15.46 20.41 -9.46
N THR A 67 -16.26 20.81 -8.46
CA THR A 67 -16.47 22.23 -8.09
C THR A 67 -16.26 22.54 -6.61
N SER A 68 -15.83 21.58 -5.79
CA SER A 68 -15.74 21.72 -4.33
C SER A 68 -14.56 20.95 -3.73
N GLY A 69 -14.17 21.35 -2.52
CA GLY A 69 -13.21 20.59 -1.70
C GLY A 69 -11.76 20.69 -2.15
N GLY A 70 -11.41 21.71 -2.93
CA GLY A 70 -10.03 21.94 -3.39
C GLY A 70 -9.60 21.07 -4.58
N PHE A 71 -10.45 20.14 -5.03
CA PHE A 71 -10.13 19.27 -6.15
C PHE A 71 -9.99 20.07 -7.45
N GLY A 72 -8.77 20.07 -8.01
CA GLY A 72 -8.44 20.76 -9.25
C GLY A 72 -8.34 19.87 -10.48
N GLY A 73 -8.68 18.58 -10.35
CA GLY A 73 -8.72 17.64 -11.47
C GLY A 73 -9.93 17.87 -12.38
N THR A 74 -9.88 17.30 -13.59
CA THR A 74 -11.00 17.34 -14.53
C THR A 74 -11.79 16.04 -14.42
N LEU A 75 -13.08 16.14 -14.12
CA LEU A 75 -14.04 15.03 -14.21
C LEU A 75 -14.98 15.29 -15.37
N ASN A 76 -15.06 14.33 -16.31
CA ASN A 76 -15.99 14.34 -17.42
C ASN A 76 -17.35 13.75 -17.00
N ASP A 77 -18.37 14.16 -17.75
CA ASP A 77 -19.73 13.68 -17.61
C ASP A 77 -19.79 12.14 -17.67
N GLY A 78 -20.17 11.52 -16.56
CA GLY A 78 -20.30 10.07 -16.45
C GLY A 78 -19.08 9.33 -15.89
N ASP A 79 -18.00 10.01 -15.50
CA ASP A 79 -16.77 9.38 -14.97
C ASP A 79 -17.00 8.54 -13.71
N GLY A 80 -18.00 8.88 -12.90
CA GLY A 80 -18.35 8.12 -11.71
C GLY A 80 -17.42 8.33 -10.52
N PHE A 81 -16.88 9.53 -10.30
CA PHE A 81 -15.97 9.82 -9.18
C PHE A 81 -16.62 9.49 -7.84
N GLY A 82 -15.99 8.59 -7.08
CA GLY A 82 -16.55 8.05 -5.84
C GLY A 82 -17.37 6.77 -6.02
N ALA A 83 -17.36 6.15 -7.20
CA ALA A 83 -17.92 4.80 -7.41
C ALA A 83 -17.22 3.76 -6.52
N SER A 84 -15.92 3.92 -6.31
CA SER A 84 -15.11 3.20 -5.33
C SER A 84 -14.17 4.20 -4.65
N LEU A 85 -13.74 3.92 -3.42
CA LEU A 85 -12.73 4.73 -2.72
C LEU A 85 -12.08 3.92 -1.60
N THR A 86 -10.84 4.25 -1.28
CA THR A 86 -10.11 3.71 -0.13
C THR A 86 -9.25 4.79 0.52
N GLY A 87 -9.10 4.73 1.84
CA GLY A 87 -8.04 5.44 2.54
C GLY A 87 -6.71 4.76 2.26
N VAL A 88 -5.63 5.53 2.11
CA VAL A 88 -4.27 5.01 1.87
C VAL A 88 -3.27 5.40 2.96
N GLY A 89 -3.78 5.88 4.09
CA GLY A 89 -2.96 6.47 5.16
C GLY A 89 -2.49 7.87 4.80
N ASP A 90 -1.55 8.38 5.60
CA ASP A 90 -0.90 9.68 5.42
C ASP A 90 0.30 9.51 4.49
N VAL A 91 0.14 9.85 3.21
CA VAL A 91 1.12 9.61 2.15
C VAL A 91 2.19 10.70 2.15
N ASP A 92 1.82 11.95 2.42
CA ASP A 92 2.74 13.10 2.39
C ASP A 92 3.30 13.50 3.77
N GLY A 93 2.81 12.87 4.84
CA GLY A 93 3.30 13.04 6.20
C GLY A 93 2.74 14.29 6.89
N ASP A 94 1.60 14.81 6.45
CA ASP A 94 0.98 16.01 7.01
C ASP A 94 0.06 15.71 8.22
N GLY A 95 -0.19 14.44 8.50
CA GLY A 95 -0.99 13.93 9.62
C GLY A 95 -2.45 13.61 9.26
N ALA A 96 -2.87 13.79 8.01
CA ALA A 96 -4.21 13.43 7.54
C ALA A 96 -4.19 12.14 6.71
N THR A 97 -5.27 11.36 6.78
CA THR A 97 -5.43 10.21 5.87
C THR A 97 -5.85 10.72 4.48
N ASP A 98 -5.13 10.26 3.47
CA ASP A 98 -5.34 10.52 2.06
C ASP A 98 -6.24 9.48 1.41
N LEU A 99 -6.76 9.82 0.23
CA LEU A 99 -7.74 9.01 -0.49
C LEU A 99 -7.25 8.61 -1.87
N VAL A 100 -7.63 7.41 -2.29
CA VAL A 100 -7.70 7.04 -3.70
C VAL A 100 -9.16 6.81 -4.07
N VAL A 101 -9.58 7.44 -5.16
CA VAL A 101 -10.98 7.48 -5.62
C VAL A 101 -11.06 6.94 -7.04
N GLY A 102 -11.95 5.98 -7.28
CA GLY A 102 -12.16 5.40 -8.60
C GLY A 102 -13.11 6.23 -9.46
N THR A 103 -12.80 6.28 -10.76
CA THR A 103 -13.65 6.76 -11.85
C THR A 103 -13.74 5.67 -12.93
N PRO A 104 -14.38 4.52 -12.64
CA PRO A 104 -14.35 3.34 -13.51
C PRO A 104 -14.97 3.55 -14.88
N TYR A 105 -15.77 4.62 -15.04
CA TYR A 105 -16.44 4.94 -16.29
C TYR A 105 -15.71 6.01 -17.11
N SER A 106 -14.55 6.48 -16.63
CA SER A 106 -13.69 7.42 -17.34
C SER A 106 -13.37 6.90 -18.75
N ASP A 107 -13.66 7.72 -19.74
CA ASP A 107 -13.40 7.47 -21.16
C ASP A 107 -12.15 8.19 -21.69
N TRP A 108 -11.36 8.76 -20.77
CA TRP A 108 -10.19 9.57 -21.13
C TRP A 108 -9.14 8.72 -21.86
N GLY A 109 -8.76 9.16 -23.07
CA GLY A 109 -7.81 8.43 -23.92
C GLY A 109 -8.44 7.42 -24.88
N GLY A 110 -9.77 7.27 -24.86
CA GLY A 110 -10.56 6.50 -25.83
C GLY A 110 -11.07 5.17 -25.26
N GLY A 111 -12.39 5.03 -25.18
CA GLY A 111 -13.06 3.88 -24.56
C GLY A 111 -13.07 3.99 -23.03
N GLN A 112 -14.08 3.42 -22.38
CA GLN A 112 -14.25 3.44 -20.93
C GLN A 112 -13.20 2.56 -20.23
N THR A 113 -11.94 2.99 -20.23
CA THR A 113 -10.82 2.25 -19.62
C THR A 113 -10.84 2.35 -18.09
N GLY A 114 -11.48 3.40 -17.56
CA GLY A 114 -11.46 3.75 -16.14
C GLY A 114 -10.18 4.49 -15.72
N SER A 115 -10.28 5.29 -14.67
CA SER A 115 -9.14 5.96 -14.03
C SER A 115 -9.25 5.87 -12.50
N LEU A 116 -8.18 6.28 -11.83
CA LEU A 116 -8.13 6.53 -10.40
C LEU A 116 -7.60 7.94 -10.14
N TRP A 117 -8.02 8.54 -9.04
CA TRP A 117 -7.47 9.77 -8.52
C TRP A 117 -6.89 9.55 -7.13
N THR A 118 -5.59 9.79 -6.97
CA THR A 118 -5.01 10.01 -5.63
C THR A 118 -5.29 11.45 -5.23
N CYS A 119 -5.83 11.66 -4.03
CA CYS A 119 -6.13 12.96 -3.44
C CYS A 119 -5.43 13.05 -2.08
N LEU A 120 -4.41 13.89 -1.99
CA LEU A 120 -3.77 14.25 -0.72
C LEU A 120 -4.64 15.29 -0.02
N LEU A 121 -4.96 15.08 1.25
CA LEU A 121 -5.92 15.89 1.99
C LEU A 121 -5.22 16.62 3.14
N ASP A 122 -5.52 17.90 3.34
CA ASP A 122 -5.16 18.55 4.61
C ASP A 122 -6.05 18.06 5.77
N ALA A 123 -5.78 18.47 7.01
CA ALA A 123 -6.59 18.16 8.19
C ALA A 123 -8.06 18.64 8.11
N ALA A 124 -8.39 19.63 7.28
CA ALA A 124 -9.76 20.12 7.07
C ALA A 124 -10.56 19.31 6.02
N GLY A 125 -9.86 18.50 5.22
CA GLY A 125 -10.44 17.60 4.22
C GLY A 125 -10.46 18.24 2.83
N THR A 126 -9.62 19.26 2.65
CA THR A 126 -9.40 19.93 1.37
C THR A 126 -8.32 19.19 0.62
N VAL A 127 -8.53 18.92 -0.66
CA VAL A 127 -7.51 18.38 -1.54
C VAL A 127 -6.39 19.41 -1.72
N THR A 128 -5.18 19.06 -1.29
CA THR A 128 -3.97 19.90 -1.41
C THR A 128 -3.16 19.53 -2.65
N TRP A 129 -3.27 18.28 -3.08
CA TRP A 129 -2.64 17.75 -4.29
C TRP A 129 -3.46 16.57 -4.84
N GLN A 130 -3.38 16.37 -6.15
CA GLN A 130 -4.03 15.24 -6.80
C GLN A 130 -3.25 14.76 -8.03
N ALA A 131 -3.36 13.45 -8.31
CA ALA A 131 -2.90 12.87 -9.56
C ALA A 131 -3.92 11.86 -10.09
N GLU A 132 -4.06 11.88 -11.42
CA GLU A 132 -4.83 10.88 -12.15
C GLU A 132 -3.90 9.75 -12.59
N LEU A 133 -4.30 8.51 -12.33
CA LEU A 133 -3.79 7.34 -13.05
C LEU A 133 -4.84 6.88 -14.04
N ARG A 134 -4.58 7.03 -15.34
CA ARG A 134 -5.50 6.56 -16.37
C ARG A 134 -5.28 5.09 -16.65
N GLY A 135 -6.33 4.37 -17.01
CA GLY A 135 -6.22 3.01 -17.51
C GLY A 135 -5.20 2.88 -18.63
N THR A 136 -5.21 3.81 -19.58
CA THR A 136 -4.28 3.83 -20.72
C THR A 136 -2.81 4.00 -20.31
N ASP A 137 -2.51 4.65 -19.18
CA ASP A 137 -1.13 4.85 -18.70
C ASP A 137 -0.50 3.54 -18.21
N ILE A 138 -1.32 2.57 -17.81
CA ILE A 138 -0.89 1.25 -17.32
C ILE A 138 -1.32 0.10 -18.23
N GLY A 139 -1.76 0.43 -19.45
CA GLY A 139 -2.12 -0.54 -20.49
C GLY A 139 -3.49 -1.19 -20.34
N ALA A 140 -4.41 -0.61 -19.56
CA ALA A 140 -5.79 -1.05 -19.53
C ALA A 140 -6.50 -0.72 -20.87
N GLN A 141 -7.41 -1.59 -21.27
CA GLN A 141 -8.14 -1.52 -22.54
C GLN A 141 -9.54 -0.90 -22.38
N ALA A 142 -10.17 -0.61 -23.51
CA ALA A 142 -11.51 -0.02 -23.54
C ALA A 142 -12.54 -1.00 -22.93
N GLY A 143 -13.27 -0.54 -21.92
CA GLY A 143 -14.31 -1.33 -21.25
C GLY A 143 -13.83 -2.10 -20.03
N GLU A 144 -12.55 -2.03 -19.65
CA GLU A 144 -12.00 -2.78 -18.51
C GLU A 144 -12.38 -2.24 -17.14
N ALA A 145 -12.94 -1.02 -17.09
CA ALA A 145 -13.43 -0.37 -15.87
C ALA A 145 -12.42 -0.36 -14.71
N LEU A 146 -11.17 0.06 -14.98
CA LEU A 146 -10.16 0.24 -13.95
C LEU A 146 -10.68 1.13 -12.80
N GLY A 147 -10.57 0.63 -11.58
CA GLY A 147 -11.05 1.33 -10.40
C GLY A 147 -12.50 1.04 -10.05
N ALA A 148 -13.11 -0.02 -10.60
CA ALA A 148 -14.44 -0.44 -10.20
C ALA A 148 -14.50 -0.93 -8.75
N ALA A 149 -13.39 -1.49 -8.25
CA ALA A 149 -13.22 -1.85 -6.84
C ALA A 149 -11.86 -1.33 -6.35
N LEU A 150 -11.83 -0.88 -5.09
CA LEU A 150 -10.63 -0.42 -4.42
C LEU A 150 -10.55 -1.01 -3.02
N ALA A 151 -9.34 -1.35 -2.60
CA ALA A 151 -9.02 -1.66 -1.21
C ALA A 151 -7.60 -1.18 -0.90
N GLN A 152 -7.35 -0.80 0.36
CA GLN A 152 -6.00 -0.50 0.80
C GLN A 152 -5.16 -1.78 0.71
N ALA A 153 -4.03 -1.72 0.01
CA ALA A 153 -3.12 -2.85 -0.08
C ALA A 153 -2.31 -2.98 1.21
N ALA A 154 -1.88 -4.20 1.52
CA ALA A 154 -0.92 -4.40 2.59
C ALA A 154 0.44 -3.81 2.18
N GLY A 155 1.07 -3.10 3.12
CA GLY A 155 2.34 -2.43 2.87
C GLY A 155 3.51 -3.40 2.63
N ASP A 156 3.36 -4.68 2.93
CA ASP A 156 4.36 -5.71 2.66
C ASP A 156 4.53 -5.97 1.15
N TRP A 157 3.45 -5.94 0.37
CA TRP A 157 3.49 -6.11 -1.09
C TRP A 157 4.20 -4.94 -1.80
N THR A 158 4.04 -3.74 -1.27
CA THR A 158 4.56 -2.49 -1.84
C THR A 158 5.91 -2.06 -1.24
N GLY A 159 6.53 -2.92 -0.43
CA GLY A 159 7.85 -2.62 0.17
C GLY A 159 7.80 -1.50 1.19
N GLY A 160 6.63 -1.32 1.78
CA GLY A 160 6.35 -0.35 2.80
C GLY A 160 5.69 0.93 2.34
N LEU A 161 5.56 1.13 1.03
CA LEU A 161 4.89 2.29 0.48
C LEU A 161 3.37 2.18 0.68
N PRO A 162 2.64 3.31 0.74
CA PRO A 162 1.19 3.29 0.65
C PRO A 162 0.75 2.53 -0.61
N GLY A 163 -0.16 1.57 -0.45
CA GLY A 163 -0.52 0.64 -1.51
C GLY A 163 -2.01 0.58 -1.77
N VAL A 164 -2.37 0.27 -3.01
CA VAL A 164 -3.77 0.18 -3.46
C VAL A 164 -3.98 -1.08 -4.27
N LEU A 165 -5.02 -1.83 -3.91
CA LEU A 165 -5.59 -2.89 -4.73
C LEU A 165 -6.67 -2.31 -5.63
N VAL A 166 -6.61 -2.60 -6.92
CA VAL A 166 -7.51 -2.04 -7.93
C VAL A 166 -8.14 -3.15 -8.73
N GLY A 167 -9.47 -3.14 -8.80
CA GLY A 167 -10.24 -4.09 -9.59
C GLY A 167 -10.60 -3.54 -10.97
N SER A 168 -10.47 -4.40 -11.97
CA SER A 168 -10.92 -4.23 -13.35
C SER A 168 -11.75 -5.45 -13.76
N PRO A 169 -12.98 -5.61 -13.22
CA PRO A 169 -13.75 -6.85 -13.36
C PRO A 169 -14.15 -7.16 -14.80
N THR A 170 -14.13 -6.19 -15.71
CA THR A 170 -14.43 -6.40 -17.13
C THR A 170 -13.17 -6.37 -18.00
N GLY A 171 -11.97 -6.39 -17.40
CA GLY A 171 -10.70 -6.41 -18.12
C GLY A 171 -9.92 -7.71 -18.02
N GLY A 172 -8.62 -7.62 -18.29
CA GLY A 172 -7.72 -8.78 -18.26
C GLY A 172 -7.87 -9.67 -19.49
N ASP A 173 -7.16 -10.80 -19.50
CA ASP A 173 -7.21 -11.73 -20.64
C ASP A 173 -8.65 -12.24 -20.88
N SER A 174 -9.14 -12.02 -22.10
CA SER A 174 -10.46 -12.45 -22.56
C SER A 174 -11.64 -11.93 -21.72
N ASP A 175 -11.54 -10.74 -21.12
CA ASP A 175 -12.58 -10.12 -20.27
C ASP A 175 -12.93 -10.97 -19.03
N ALA A 176 -11.96 -11.71 -18.49
CA ALA A 176 -12.15 -12.57 -17.32
C ALA A 176 -12.08 -11.83 -15.97
N GLY A 177 -11.65 -10.57 -16.00
CA GLY A 177 -11.38 -9.72 -14.86
C GLY A 177 -9.89 -9.68 -14.50
N ALA A 178 -9.48 -8.55 -13.91
CA ALA A 178 -8.10 -8.30 -13.52
C ALA A 178 -8.02 -7.56 -12.18
N ILE A 179 -6.87 -7.70 -11.53
CA ILE A 179 -6.49 -6.97 -10.31
C ILE A 179 -5.16 -6.28 -10.57
N ARG A 180 -4.98 -5.09 -10.01
CA ARG A 180 -3.67 -4.45 -9.92
C ARG A 180 -3.29 -4.16 -8.49
N VAL A 181 -2.00 -4.36 -8.20
CA VAL A 181 -1.36 -3.87 -6.98
C VAL A 181 -0.55 -2.63 -7.37
N LEU A 182 -0.89 -1.49 -6.78
CA LEU A 182 -0.21 -0.21 -7.00
C LEU A 182 0.56 0.18 -5.73
N ALA A 183 1.75 0.76 -5.91
CA ALA A 183 2.46 1.47 -4.85
C ALA A 183 2.47 2.97 -5.16
N LEU A 184 2.26 3.80 -4.13
CA LEU A 184 2.32 5.26 -4.22
C LEU A 184 3.65 5.76 -3.66
N ASP A 185 4.27 6.74 -4.32
CA ASP A 185 5.38 7.49 -3.74
C ASP A 185 4.87 8.47 -2.67
N GLY A 186 5.80 9.07 -1.90
CA GLY A 186 5.46 10.06 -0.88
C GLY A 186 4.88 11.38 -1.42
N GLY A 187 4.72 11.51 -2.74
CA GLY A 187 3.98 12.59 -3.39
C GLY A 187 2.60 12.18 -3.88
N GLY A 188 2.14 10.95 -3.60
CA GLY A 188 0.85 10.42 -4.03
C GLY A 188 0.79 9.91 -5.47
N SER A 189 1.90 9.93 -6.21
CA SER A 189 1.97 9.40 -7.57
C SER A 189 2.23 7.89 -7.56
N VAL A 190 1.73 7.18 -8.55
CA VAL A 190 1.93 5.73 -8.66
C VAL A 190 3.37 5.44 -9.11
N SER A 191 4.13 4.77 -8.27
CA SER A 191 5.54 4.41 -8.51
C SER A 191 5.70 2.99 -9.06
N GLU A 192 4.80 2.08 -8.70
CA GLU A 192 4.81 0.68 -9.16
C GLU A 192 3.38 0.21 -9.50
N SER A 193 3.28 -0.70 -10.46
CA SER A 193 2.03 -1.24 -10.99
C SER A 193 2.24 -2.69 -11.41
N HIS A 194 1.53 -3.60 -10.74
CA HIS A 194 1.60 -5.04 -11.02
C HIS A 194 0.22 -5.56 -11.43
N LEU A 195 0.13 -6.10 -12.64
CA LEU A 195 -1.09 -6.72 -13.18
C LEU A 195 -1.17 -8.19 -12.80
N ILE A 196 -2.35 -8.60 -12.34
CA ILE A 196 -2.72 -9.98 -12.03
C ILE A 196 -4.00 -10.29 -12.80
N ASP A 197 -3.92 -11.21 -13.75
CA ASP A 197 -5.04 -11.70 -14.57
C ASP A 197 -4.76 -13.14 -15.07
N GLY A 198 -5.57 -13.67 -15.98
CA GLY A 198 -5.38 -15.03 -16.50
C GLY A 198 -4.03 -15.29 -17.20
N ALA A 199 -3.29 -14.24 -17.59
CA ALA A 199 -2.01 -14.33 -18.28
C ALA A 199 -0.82 -13.82 -17.45
N ASN A 200 -1.07 -13.03 -16.41
CA ASN A 200 -0.08 -12.30 -15.63
C ASN A 200 -0.20 -12.58 -14.13
N GLY A 201 0.92 -12.53 -13.40
CA GLY A 201 0.92 -12.73 -11.95
C GLY A 201 0.79 -14.21 -11.50
N GLY A 202 0.91 -15.16 -12.42
CA GLY A 202 1.00 -16.59 -12.09
C GLY A 202 -0.31 -17.22 -11.59
N LEU A 203 -1.45 -16.59 -11.86
CA LEU A 203 -2.76 -17.16 -11.53
C LEU A 203 -2.92 -18.55 -12.17
N SER A 204 -3.33 -19.52 -11.35
CA SER A 204 -3.64 -20.87 -11.82
C SER A 204 -5.03 -21.26 -11.34
N GLY A 205 -5.89 -21.64 -12.28
CA GLY A 205 -7.29 -21.99 -12.00
C GLY A 205 -8.21 -21.70 -13.18
N PRO A 206 -9.50 -22.05 -13.07
CA PRO A 206 -10.49 -21.85 -14.12
C PRO A 206 -10.98 -20.40 -14.10
N LEU A 207 -10.15 -19.47 -14.56
CA LEU A 207 -10.57 -18.09 -14.81
C LEU A 207 -10.88 -17.93 -16.31
N ALA A 208 -12.12 -17.62 -16.62
CA ALA A 208 -12.68 -17.55 -17.97
C ALA A 208 -13.40 -16.21 -18.23
N ALA A 209 -13.66 -15.95 -19.52
CA ALA A 209 -14.34 -14.75 -19.96
C ALA A 209 -15.67 -14.53 -19.22
N GLY A 210 -15.83 -13.36 -18.60
CA GLY A 210 -17.03 -12.99 -17.85
C GLY A 210 -17.01 -13.38 -16.36
N ASP A 211 -15.95 -13.99 -15.85
CA ASP A 211 -15.85 -14.41 -14.45
C ASP A 211 -15.78 -13.23 -13.47
N GLY A 212 -15.19 -12.13 -13.92
CA GLY A 212 -15.21 -10.87 -13.20
C GLY A 212 -14.23 -10.79 -12.03
N LEU A 213 -13.06 -11.41 -12.14
CA LEU A 213 -12.02 -11.27 -11.11
C LEU A 213 -11.74 -9.80 -10.80
N GLY A 214 -11.67 -9.46 -9.50
CA GLY A 214 -11.47 -8.09 -9.03
C GLY A 214 -12.77 -7.30 -8.85
N PHE A 215 -13.93 -7.95 -8.93
CA PHE A 215 -15.23 -7.30 -8.64
C PHE A 215 -15.35 -6.82 -7.18
N GLY A 216 -14.69 -7.53 -6.26
CA GLY A 216 -14.54 -7.12 -4.87
C GLY A 216 -13.15 -7.52 -4.38
N LEU A 217 -12.56 -6.70 -3.51
CA LEU A 217 -11.19 -6.87 -3.05
C LEU A 217 -11.14 -6.73 -1.53
N ALA A 218 -10.30 -7.54 -0.89
CA ALA A 218 -10.01 -7.44 0.52
C ALA A 218 -8.60 -7.98 0.83
N VAL A 219 -8.01 -7.50 1.92
CA VAL A 219 -6.77 -8.04 2.47
C VAL A 219 -7.14 -8.99 3.61
N ALA A 220 -6.70 -10.24 3.55
CA ALA A 220 -6.94 -11.25 4.59
C ALA A 220 -5.91 -11.21 5.74
N GLY A 221 -4.82 -10.46 5.56
CA GLY A 221 -3.65 -10.54 6.43
C GLY A 221 -2.84 -11.81 6.14
N ASP A 222 -1.80 -12.05 6.94
CA ASP A 222 -0.96 -13.24 6.85
C ASP A 222 -1.70 -14.45 7.48
N THR A 223 -2.28 -15.27 6.63
CA THR A 223 -3.11 -16.44 6.98
C THR A 223 -2.35 -17.76 6.92
N ASP A 224 -1.21 -17.81 6.24
CA ASP A 224 -0.38 -19.01 6.14
C ASP A 224 0.92 -18.97 6.97
N GLY A 225 1.24 -17.81 7.55
CA GLY A 225 2.35 -17.59 8.46
C GLY A 225 3.69 -17.35 7.75
N ASP A 226 3.68 -17.00 6.46
CA ASP A 226 4.90 -16.68 5.70
C ASP A 226 5.38 -15.24 5.91
N GLY A 227 4.58 -14.42 6.59
CA GLY A 227 4.86 -13.03 6.93
C GLY A 227 4.26 -12.02 5.96
N MET A 228 3.83 -12.42 4.77
CA MET A 228 3.15 -11.57 3.80
C MET A 228 1.64 -11.69 3.98
N SER A 229 0.91 -10.65 3.61
CA SER A 229 -0.55 -10.67 3.64
C SER A 229 -1.10 -11.42 2.42
N GLU A 230 -2.29 -12.03 2.56
CA GLU A 230 -3.03 -12.58 1.42
C GLU A 230 -4.07 -11.59 0.88
N LEU A 231 -4.24 -11.64 -0.44
CA LEU A 231 -5.26 -10.92 -1.17
C LEU A 231 -6.49 -11.82 -1.39
N LEU A 232 -7.67 -11.30 -1.11
CA LEU A 232 -8.94 -11.92 -1.52
C LEU A 232 -9.55 -11.13 -2.67
N ALA A 233 -10.03 -11.85 -3.68
CA ALA A 233 -10.69 -11.27 -4.84
C ALA A 233 -11.96 -12.02 -5.22
N GLY A 234 -13.05 -11.29 -5.39
CA GLY A 234 -14.30 -11.83 -5.92
C GLY A 234 -14.27 -11.97 -7.43
N ALA A 235 -14.77 -13.10 -7.93
CA ALA A 235 -15.07 -13.37 -9.33
C ALA A 235 -16.51 -13.93 -9.41
N PRO A 236 -17.55 -13.08 -9.34
CA PRO A 236 -18.94 -13.53 -9.17
C PRO A 236 -19.51 -14.28 -10.38
N GLY A 237 -18.90 -14.14 -11.56
CA GLY A 237 -19.26 -14.85 -12.78
C GLY A 237 -18.64 -16.24 -12.90
N ASP A 238 -17.63 -16.56 -12.08
CA ASP A 238 -16.84 -17.79 -12.16
C ASP A 238 -17.73 -19.05 -12.22
N ASP A 239 -17.44 -19.88 -13.22
CA ASP A 239 -18.21 -21.08 -13.54
C ASP A 239 -17.45 -22.40 -13.31
N GLY A 240 -16.26 -22.35 -12.70
CA GLY A 240 -15.43 -23.53 -12.46
C GLY A 240 -16.10 -24.61 -11.60
N ALA A 241 -17.09 -24.23 -10.79
CA ALA A 241 -17.93 -25.12 -9.98
C ALA A 241 -19.37 -25.30 -10.53
N GLY A 242 -19.61 -24.86 -11.77
CA GLY A 242 -20.90 -24.80 -12.45
C GLY A 242 -21.33 -23.36 -12.77
N ASN A 243 -22.08 -23.19 -13.87
CA ASN A 243 -22.46 -21.90 -14.46
C ASN A 243 -22.86 -20.80 -13.44
N GLY A 244 -22.05 -19.73 -13.39
CA GLY A 244 -22.33 -18.49 -12.65
C GLY A 244 -22.48 -18.65 -11.15
N ARG A 245 -21.73 -19.57 -10.54
CA ARG A 245 -21.76 -19.79 -9.08
C ARG A 245 -20.83 -18.85 -8.33
N GLY A 246 -19.92 -18.21 -9.05
CA GLY A 246 -18.94 -17.29 -8.52
C GLY A 246 -17.86 -17.98 -7.71
N ALA A 247 -16.76 -17.26 -7.51
CA ALA A 247 -15.64 -17.68 -6.70
C ALA A 247 -15.11 -16.51 -5.86
N ALA A 248 -14.49 -16.87 -4.74
CA ALA A 248 -13.58 -16.02 -4.01
C ALA A 248 -12.18 -16.63 -4.16
N TRP A 249 -11.29 -15.88 -4.79
CA TRP A 249 -9.90 -16.24 -4.99
C TRP A 249 -9.10 -15.75 -3.80
N ALA A 250 -8.29 -16.64 -3.21
CA ALA A 250 -7.27 -16.28 -2.24
C ALA A 250 -5.91 -16.35 -2.94
N LEU A 251 -5.25 -15.20 -3.04
CA LEU A 251 -3.99 -15.03 -3.75
C LEU A 251 -2.89 -14.80 -2.72
N GLU A 252 -1.90 -15.67 -2.76
CA GLU A 252 -0.61 -15.51 -2.08
C GLU A 252 0.24 -14.58 -2.94
N LEU A 253 0.47 -13.35 -2.47
CA LEU A 253 1.27 -12.36 -3.18
C LEU A 253 2.69 -12.38 -2.68
N LYS A 254 3.57 -13.01 -3.47
CA LYS A 254 4.99 -12.98 -3.22
C LYS A 254 5.57 -11.72 -3.84
N ARG A 255 6.23 -10.90 -3.01
CA ARG A 255 7.30 -10.08 -3.55
C ARG A 255 8.40 -11.04 -3.99
N ASP A 256 8.95 -10.84 -5.18
CA ASP A 256 10.29 -11.32 -5.52
C ASP A 256 11.29 -10.57 -4.62
N SER A 257 11.22 -10.85 -3.31
CA SER A 257 12.11 -10.27 -2.33
C SER A 257 13.45 -10.94 -2.54
N LEU A 258 14.43 -10.11 -2.86
CA LEU A 258 15.79 -10.55 -2.95
C LEU A 258 16.26 -10.92 -1.53
N GLY A 259 16.32 -12.22 -1.23
CA GLY A 259 16.75 -12.75 0.06
C GLY A 259 15.69 -13.57 0.79
N VAL A 260 16.01 -13.97 2.02
CA VAL A 260 15.13 -14.73 2.92
C VAL A 260 14.84 -13.88 4.15
N GLY A 261 13.58 -13.52 4.36
CA GLY A 261 13.13 -12.73 5.50
C GLY A 261 13.10 -13.56 6.79
N PHE A 262 13.39 -12.92 7.92
CA PHE A 262 13.40 -13.54 9.24
C PHE A 262 13.32 -12.50 10.35
N CYS A 263 13.39 -12.93 11.63
CA CYS A 263 13.30 -12.05 12.80
C CYS A 263 11.96 -11.33 12.90
N TYR A 264 10.90 -12.00 12.46
CA TYR A 264 9.53 -11.58 12.72
C TYR A 264 9.24 -11.70 14.21
N ALA A 265 8.26 -10.95 14.70
CA ALA A 265 7.88 -10.91 16.10
C ALA A 265 7.24 -12.22 16.62
N ASP A 266 7.99 -13.32 16.62
CA ASP A 266 7.56 -14.71 16.87
C ASP A 266 7.32 -15.06 18.35
N GLY A 267 6.84 -14.08 19.14
CA GLY A 267 6.05 -14.39 20.34
C GLY A 267 6.67 -14.10 21.70
N THR A 268 7.78 -13.36 21.82
CA THR A 268 8.12 -12.66 23.08
C THR A 268 8.91 -11.38 22.80
N CYS A 269 8.24 -10.40 22.22
CA CYS A 269 8.82 -9.08 22.17
C CYS A 269 9.00 -8.49 23.59
N PRO A 270 9.99 -7.60 23.80
CA PRO A 270 10.27 -7.01 25.10
C PRO A 270 9.05 -6.39 25.77
N CYS A 271 9.00 -6.35 27.11
CA CYS A 271 7.91 -5.76 27.90
C CYS A 271 6.48 -6.29 27.61
N GLY A 272 6.32 -7.34 26.81
CA GLY A 272 5.02 -7.86 26.40
C GLY A 272 4.34 -7.01 25.31
N ASN A 273 5.08 -6.19 24.56
CA ASN A 273 4.54 -5.64 23.31
C ASN A 273 4.31 -6.78 22.30
N ALA A 274 3.40 -6.57 21.34
CA ALA A 274 3.15 -7.52 20.26
C ALA A 274 3.94 -7.10 19.01
N GLY A 275 4.08 -7.98 18.03
CA GLY A 275 4.34 -7.57 16.65
C GLY A 275 3.24 -8.08 15.73
N THR A 276 3.34 -7.73 14.45
CA THR A 276 2.29 -7.94 13.44
C THR A 276 2.93 -8.42 12.14
N GLY A 277 2.52 -9.58 11.62
CA GLY A 277 2.98 -10.12 10.32
C GLY A 277 4.52 -10.22 10.19
N ALA A 278 5.05 -9.94 8.99
CA ALA A 278 6.50 -9.86 8.70
C ALA A 278 7.27 -8.70 9.36
N ALA A 279 6.68 -8.02 10.35
CA ALA A 279 7.33 -6.93 11.05
C ALA A 279 8.11 -7.40 12.28
N GLY A 280 9.01 -6.53 12.74
CA GLY A 280 9.56 -6.60 14.09
C GLY A 280 8.50 -6.31 15.16
N CYS A 281 8.95 -6.10 16.39
CA CYS A 281 8.06 -5.76 17.50
C CYS A 281 7.46 -4.36 17.32
N ALA A 282 6.22 -4.16 17.77
CA ALA A 282 5.49 -2.91 17.59
C ALA A 282 6.23 -1.70 18.17
N ASN A 283 6.13 -0.58 17.47
CA ASN A 283 6.68 0.72 17.85
C ASN A 283 5.57 1.75 18.10
N SER A 284 5.93 3.02 18.35
CA SER A 284 4.95 4.09 18.62
C SER A 284 3.98 4.43 17.48
N ALA A 285 4.24 3.97 16.25
CA ALA A 285 3.30 4.06 15.12
C ALA A 285 2.27 2.91 15.10
N GLY A 286 2.35 1.96 16.03
CA GLY A 286 1.41 0.85 16.19
C GLY A 286 1.80 -0.44 15.45
N THR A 287 2.67 -0.35 14.45
CA THR A 287 3.20 -1.49 13.68
C THR A 287 4.69 -1.69 14.01
N GLY A 288 5.23 -2.89 13.81
CA GLY A 288 6.67 -3.09 13.84
C GLY A 288 7.37 -2.56 12.58
N GLY A 289 8.69 -2.39 12.64
CA GLY A 289 9.46 -2.07 11.43
C GLY A 289 9.65 -3.31 10.55
N SER A 290 9.49 -3.18 9.24
CA SER A 290 9.66 -4.28 8.28
C SER A 290 10.71 -3.93 7.22
N ILE A 291 11.68 -4.81 6.97
CA ILE A 291 12.71 -4.60 5.94
C ILE A 291 12.38 -5.38 4.66
N PHE A 292 12.55 -4.74 3.52
CA PHE A 292 12.30 -5.25 2.18
C PHE A 292 13.45 -4.90 1.23
N THR A 293 13.46 -5.56 0.09
CA THR A 293 14.41 -5.30 -1.00
C THR A 293 13.72 -4.96 -2.31
N SER A 294 14.43 -4.22 -3.16
CA SER A 294 14.22 -4.14 -4.61
C SER A 294 15.58 -4.07 -5.32
N GLY A 295 15.58 -4.16 -6.66
CA GLY A 295 16.81 -4.27 -7.46
C GLY A 295 17.31 -5.73 -7.53
N SER A 296 18.63 -5.93 -7.59
CA SER A 296 19.25 -7.26 -7.73
C SER A 296 20.32 -7.55 -6.66
N ALA A 297 20.66 -8.83 -6.50
CA ALA A 297 21.80 -9.28 -5.68
C ALA A 297 23.14 -9.18 -6.44
N SER A 298 23.16 -8.61 -7.65
CA SER A 298 24.35 -8.55 -8.47
C SER A 298 25.34 -7.53 -7.92
N ILE A 299 26.56 -8.00 -7.62
CA ILE A 299 27.65 -7.11 -7.23
C ILE A 299 28.16 -6.25 -8.40
N THR A 300 27.88 -6.66 -9.65
CA THR A 300 28.29 -5.92 -10.84
C THR A 300 27.29 -4.80 -11.15
N THR A 301 26.00 -5.07 -11.04
CA THR A 301 24.95 -4.04 -11.23
C THR A 301 24.90 -3.08 -10.04
N ASP A 302 25.07 -3.58 -8.81
CA ASP A 302 25.07 -2.82 -7.56
C ASP A 302 23.83 -1.92 -7.39
N ASP A 303 22.66 -2.44 -7.78
CA ASP A 303 21.37 -1.74 -7.76
C ASP A 303 20.46 -2.15 -6.59
N LEU A 304 20.98 -2.92 -5.64
CA LEU A 304 20.24 -3.32 -4.44
C LEU A 304 19.76 -2.10 -3.66
N MET A 305 18.45 -2.04 -3.42
CA MET A 305 17.80 -1.14 -2.49
C MET A 305 17.32 -1.91 -1.27
N LEU A 306 17.66 -1.43 -0.07
CA LEU A 306 17.06 -1.86 1.18
C LEU A 306 16.05 -0.79 1.61
N SER A 307 14.82 -1.19 1.87
CA SER A 307 13.75 -0.30 2.35
C SER A 307 13.20 -0.83 3.65
N VAL A 308 13.05 0.04 4.65
CA VAL A 308 12.50 -0.31 5.96
C VAL A 308 11.28 0.56 6.21
N SER A 309 10.13 -0.04 6.43
CA SER A 309 8.87 0.67 6.62
C SER A 309 8.23 0.41 7.97
N GLY A 310 7.10 1.05 8.21
CA GLY A 310 6.41 0.99 9.50
C GLY A 310 7.19 1.68 10.61
N LEU A 311 8.14 2.57 10.27
CA LEU A 311 8.92 3.32 11.26
C LEU A 311 8.15 4.57 11.69
N PRO A 312 8.39 5.09 12.91
CA PRO A 312 7.90 6.42 13.25
C PRO A 312 8.49 7.46 12.29
N THR A 313 7.67 8.40 11.82
CA THR A 313 8.04 9.37 10.78
C THR A 313 9.10 10.37 11.26
N SER A 314 9.96 10.82 10.34
CA SER A 314 11.03 11.79 10.62
C SER A 314 11.96 11.39 11.79
N LYS A 315 12.26 10.09 11.92
CA LYS A 315 13.17 9.56 12.95
C LYS A 315 14.44 9.00 12.34
N PHE A 316 15.54 9.15 13.07
CA PHE A 316 16.78 8.52 12.67
C PHE A 316 16.71 7.01 12.83
N GLY A 317 17.10 6.30 11.78
CA GLY A 317 17.45 4.89 11.81
C GLY A 317 18.82 4.63 11.19
N LEU A 318 19.28 3.40 11.36
CA LEU A 318 20.49 2.88 10.76
C LEU A 318 20.25 1.43 10.38
N ILE A 319 20.51 1.11 9.12
CA ILE A 319 20.60 -0.28 8.68
C ILE A 319 21.98 -0.79 9.07
N PHE A 320 22.00 -1.97 9.67
CA PHE A 320 23.22 -2.70 10.00
C PHE A 320 23.21 -4.06 9.33
N MET A 321 24.40 -4.58 9.09
CA MET A 321 24.63 -5.84 8.40
C MET A 321 25.56 -6.74 9.20
N GLY A 322 25.38 -8.06 9.04
CA GLY A 322 26.19 -9.09 9.67
C GLY A 322 26.36 -10.32 8.79
N ASP A 323 27.45 -11.05 9.01
CA ASP A 323 27.80 -12.29 8.30
C ASP A 323 27.15 -13.55 8.91
N ALA A 324 26.26 -13.38 9.90
CA ALA A 324 25.54 -14.48 10.52
C ALA A 324 24.12 -14.09 10.95
N THR A 325 23.21 -15.06 10.88
CA THR A 325 21.93 -15.03 11.61
C THR A 325 22.13 -15.63 13.00
N ILE A 326 21.47 -15.06 14.00
CA ILE A 326 21.55 -15.50 15.40
C ILE A 326 20.14 -15.71 15.97
N PRO A 327 19.99 -16.53 17.03
CA PRO A 327 18.75 -16.59 17.79
C PRO A 327 18.32 -15.18 18.23
N ALA A 328 17.02 -14.93 18.24
CA ALA A 328 16.46 -13.62 18.58
C ALA A 328 16.92 -13.17 19.97
N LEU A 329 17.58 -12.00 20.03
CA LEU A 329 18.05 -11.38 21.27
C LEU A 329 17.30 -10.07 21.51
N PRO A 330 16.75 -9.83 22.72
CA PRO A 330 16.13 -8.57 23.06
C PRO A 330 17.08 -7.38 22.81
N MET A 331 16.61 -6.40 22.04
CA MET A 331 17.31 -5.15 21.77
C MET A 331 16.29 -4.01 21.76
N ALA A 332 16.33 -3.20 22.82
CA ALA A 332 15.39 -2.09 23.01
C ALA A 332 13.94 -2.60 23.05
N ASP A 333 13.03 -2.01 22.27
CA ASP A 333 11.63 -2.45 22.17
C ASP A 333 11.44 -3.66 21.23
N GLY A 334 12.51 -4.18 20.60
CA GLY A 334 12.44 -5.25 19.60
C GLY A 334 13.44 -6.39 19.78
N MET A 335 13.60 -7.19 18.73
CA MET A 335 14.45 -8.38 18.70
C MET A 335 15.52 -8.27 17.61
N ARG A 336 16.78 -8.45 17.99
CA ARG A 336 17.90 -8.52 17.05
C ARG A 336 18.18 -9.97 16.68
N CYS A 337 18.23 -10.25 15.38
CA CYS A 337 18.59 -11.58 14.87
C CYS A 337 19.78 -11.54 13.90
N VAL A 338 20.32 -10.36 13.60
CA VAL A 338 21.57 -10.22 12.82
C VAL A 338 22.78 -10.20 13.77
N GLY A 339 23.77 -11.03 13.48
CA GLY A 339 24.95 -11.25 14.31
C GLY A 339 26.24 -11.46 13.51
N GLY A 340 27.25 -12.04 14.18
CA GLY A 340 28.59 -12.21 13.63
C GLY A 340 29.39 -10.91 13.60
N SER A 341 30.15 -10.67 12.53
CA SER A 341 30.87 -9.43 12.28
C SER A 341 29.88 -8.34 11.86
N LEU A 342 29.63 -7.38 12.76
CA LEU A 342 28.64 -6.34 12.52
C LEU A 342 29.25 -5.09 11.90
N PHE A 343 28.61 -4.62 10.83
CA PHE A 343 28.88 -3.35 10.17
C PHE A 343 27.59 -2.54 10.07
N ARG A 344 27.69 -1.24 9.79
CA ARG A 344 26.52 -0.38 9.65
C ARG A 344 26.69 0.66 8.56
N PHE A 345 25.57 1.02 7.95
CA PHE A 345 25.50 2.15 7.05
C PHE A 345 25.43 3.47 7.83
N GLY A 346 25.39 4.58 7.09
CA GLY A 346 25.14 5.90 7.65
C GLY A 346 23.76 5.98 8.31
N ALA A 347 23.58 6.92 9.24
CA ALA A 347 22.24 7.19 9.76
C ALA A 347 21.39 7.84 8.65
N ARG A 348 20.13 7.42 8.55
CA ARG A 348 19.10 7.94 7.64
C ARG A 348 17.89 8.39 8.43
N LEU A 349 17.15 9.36 7.90
CA LEU A 349 15.85 9.74 8.44
C LEU A 349 14.78 8.90 7.73
N SER A 350 13.80 8.39 8.47
CA SER A 350 12.54 7.96 7.89
C SER A 350 11.80 9.17 7.32
N ASP A 351 11.12 8.99 6.19
CA ASP A 351 10.33 10.02 5.52
C ASP A 351 8.95 10.23 6.18
N GLY A 352 8.09 11.00 5.51
CA GLY A 352 6.72 11.29 5.94
C GLY A 352 5.83 10.05 6.03
N SER A 353 6.13 9.01 5.25
CA SER A 353 5.43 7.71 5.25
C SER A 353 6.03 6.71 6.24
N GLY A 354 7.08 7.08 6.98
CA GLY A 354 7.74 6.18 7.90
C GLY A 354 8.65 5.16 7.20
N VAL A 355 9.15 5.49 6.01
CA VAL A 355 10.05 4.64 5.23
C VAL A 355 11.49 5.17 5.28
N LEU A 356 12.45 4.27 5.46
CA LEU A 356 13.88 4.54 5.45
C LEU A 356 14.55 3.65 4.40
N THR A 357 15.31 4.24 3.50
CA THR A 357 15.98 3.51 2.41
C THR A 357 17.52 3.60 2.49
N GLU A 358 18.20 2.57 2.00
CA GLU A 358 19.64 2.54 1.74
C GLU A 358 19.90 1.88 0.39
N GLY A 359 20.81 2.45 -0.39
CA GLY A 359 21.08 2.04 -1.77
C GLY A 359 20.67 3.12 -2.80
N PRO A 360 20.89 2.87 -4.11
CA PRO A 360 21.69 1.77 -4.64
C PRO A 360 23.18 1.97 -4.32
N GLY A 361 24.06 1.07 -4.77
CA GLY A 361 25.49 1.20 -4.54
C GLY A 361 25.96 0.62 -3.20
N ILE A 362 25.20 -0.31 -2.62
CA ILE A 362 25.50 -0.90 -1.30
C ILE A 362 26.84 -1.63 -1.34
N VAL A 363 27.11 -2.39 -2.40
CA VAL A 363 28.37 -3.14 -2.53
C VAL A 363 29.52 -2.15 -2.63
N GLY A 364 29.48 -1.21 -3.58
CA GLY A 364 30.49 -0.17 -3.71
C GLY A 364 30.68 0.66 -2.44
N TRP A 365 29.62 0.92 -1.68
CA TRP A 365 29.70 1.60 -0.40
C TRP A 365 30.53 0.79 0.62
N THR A 366 30.31 -0.52 0.74
CA THR A 366 31.08 -1.36 1.67
C THR A 366 32.57 -1.34 1.35
N TRP A 367 32.94 -1.38 0.07
CA TRP A 367 34.33 -1.33 -0.38
C TRP A 367 35.03 -0.01 -0.05
N ASN A 368 34.29 1.10 -0.12
CA ASN A 368 34.84 2.44 0.11
C ASN A 368 34.88 2.85 1.59
N ASN A 369 34.06 2.24 2.44
CA ASN A 369 33.84 2.72 3.81
C ASN A 369 34.17 1.69 4.90
N LEU A 370 34.25 0.40 4.56
CA LEU A 370 34.53 -0.67 5.51
C LEU A 370 35.90 -1.30 5.25
N GLY A 371 36.45 -1.94 6.28
CA GLY A 371 37.61 -2.82 6.11
C GLY A 371 37.22 -4.10 5.36
N SER A 372 38.21 -4.88 4.92
CA SER A 372 37.99 -6.08 4.08
C SER A 372 37.04 -7.12 4.69
N ALA A 373 36.88 -7.14 6.01
CA ALA A 373 35.92 -8.03 6.68
C ALA A 373 34.45 -7.64 6.48
N GLY A 374 34.16 -6.43 5.99
CA GLY A 374 32.81 -5.94 5.71
C GLY A 374 32.53 -5.75 4.22
N HIS A 375 33.45 -6.16 3.34
CA HIS A 375 33.23 -6.08 1.89
C HIS A 375 32.26 -7.18 1.46
N ILE A 376 31.25 -6.80 0.67
CA ILE A 376 30.32 -7.76 0.08
C ILE A 376 30.98 -8.35 -1.18
N LEU A 377 31.06 -9.68 -1.24
CA LEU A 377 31.59 -10.44 -2.37
C LEU A 377 30.51 -11.34 -2.99
N ALA A 378 30.69 -11.71 -4.25
CA ALA A 378 29.83 -12.69 -4.90
C ALA A 378 29.96 -14.06 -4.19
N GLY A 379 28.82 -14.68 -3.90
CA GLY A 379 28.69 -15.92 -3.14
C GLY A 379 28.52 -15.71 -1.63
N ASP A 380 28.76 -14.51 -1.11
CA ASP A 380 28.52 -14.22 0.31
C ASP A 380 27.02 -14.08 0.59
N THR A 381 26.61 -14.54 1.77
CA THR A 381 25.30 -14.22 2.34
C THR A 381 25.48 -13.20 3.45
N TRP A 382 24.85 -12.03 3.30
CA TRP A 382 24.82 -10.99 4.33
C TRP A 382 23.41 -10.79 4.85
N SER A 383 23.29 -10.62 6.16
CA SER A 383 22.01 -10.34 6.83
C SER A 383 21.89 -8.87 7.19
N PHE A 384 20.73 -8.28 6.98
CA PHE A 384 20.44 -6.85 7.18
C PHE A 384 19.27 -6.68 8.15
N GLN A 385 19.37 -5.69 9.03
CA GLN A 385 18.32 -5.31 9.97
C GLN A 385 18.45 -3.82 10.29
N CYS A 386 17.35 -3.16 10.64
CA CYS A 386 17.33 -1.74 10.95
C CYS A 386 17.15 -1.51 12.45
N TRP A 387 17.96 -0.62 13.02
CA TRP A 387 17.67 0.01 14.31
C TRP A 387 17.10 1.40 14.05
N TYR A 388 16.10 1.83 14.80
CA TYR A 388 15.50 3.14 14.64
C TYR A 388 15.08 3.77 15.96
N ARG A 389 15.07 5.11 16.00
CA ARG A 389 14.62 5.88 17.15
C ARG A 389 13.12 5.77 17.32
N ASP A 390 12.71 5.49 18.55
CA ASP A 390 11.32 5.42 18.95
C ASP A 390 11.15 5.94 20.38
N LEU A 391 11.09 7.26 20.54
CA LEU A 391 11.06 7.93 21.84
C LEU A 391 9.79 7.65 22.65
N LYS A 392 8.71 7.24 21.98
CA LYS A 392 7.41 6.93 22.59
C LYS A 392 7.08 5.43 22.47
N GLY A 393 8.10 4.60 22.26
CA GLY A 393 7.92 3.17 22.04
C GLY A 393 7.28 2.46 23.24
N PRO A 394 6.60 1.32 23.01
CA PRO A 394 5.84 0.61 24.04
C PRO A 394 6.61 0.25 25.31
N CYS A 395 7.92 -0.01 25.22
CA CYS A 395 8.75 -0.36 26.36
C CYS A 395 9.53 0.82 26.94
N GLY A 396 9.40 2.02 26.35
CA GLY A 396 10.05 3.23 26.83
C GLY A 396 11.59 3.23 26.71
N THR A 397 12.17 2.35 25.89
CA THR A 397 13.64 2.27 25.74
C THR A 397 14.21 3.32 24.77
N GLY A 398 13.35 4.00 24.02
CA GLY A 398 13.73 5.09 23.12
C GLY A 398 14.14 4.64 21.71
N SER A 399 14.11 3.33 21.43
CA SER A 399 14.41 2.76 20.11
C SER A 399 13.81 1.38 19.93
N ASN A 400 13.78 0.91 18.69
CA ASN A 400 13.31 -0.40 18.33
C ASN A 400 14.12 -0.94 17.12
N VAL A 401 13.88 -2.18 16.72
CA VAL A 401 14.52 -2.84 15.58
C VAL A 401 13.47 -3.48 14.67
N SER A 402 13.74 -3.47 13.36
CA SER A 402 12.85 -4.06 12.35
C SER A 402 12.95 -5.58 12.31
N SER A 403 12.15 -6.24 11.46
CA SER A 403 12.50 -7.57 10.94
C SER A 403 13.84 -7.54 10.18
N ALA A 404 14.33 -8.71 9.77
CA ALA A 404 15.62 -8.88 9.14
C ALA A 404 15.52 -9.63 7.80
N LEU A 405 16.54 -9.49 6.96
CA LEU A 405 16.61 -10.12 5.65
C LEU A 405 18.03 -10.64 5.37
N ALA A 406 18.15 -11.87 4.86
CA ALA A 406 19.43 -12.47 4.46
C ALA A 406 19.52 -12.58 2.94
N ILE A 407 20.56 -12.00 2.33
CA ILE A 407 20.71 -11.90 0.88
C ILE A 407 22.01 -12.58 0.47
N THR A 408 21.92 -13.50 -0.51
CA THR A 408 23.10 -14.09 -1.15
C THR A 408 23.45 -13.33 -2.41
N PHE A 409 24.64 -12.75 -2.45
CA PHE A 409 25.11 -11.92 -3.56
C PHE A 409 25.63 -12.77 -4.73
N VAL A 410 25.39 -12.30 -5.95
CA VAL A 410 25.78 -12.97 -7.19
C VAL A 410 26.61 -12.05 -8.07
N LEU A 411 27.27 -12.60 -9.09
CA LEU A 411 28.04 -11.81 -10.06
C LEU A 411 27.14 -10.88 -10.88
#